data_AF-A0A317Z5Z2-F1
#
_entry.id   AF-A0A317Z5Z2-F1
#
_cell.length_a   1.000
_cell.length_b   1.000
_cell.length_c   1.000
_cell.angle_alpha   90.00
_cell.angle_beta   90.00
_cell.angle_gamma   90.00
#
_symmetry.space_group_name_H-M   'P 1'
#
loop_
_entity.id
_entity.type
_entity.pdbx_description
1 polymer ?
#
loop_
_entity_poly.entity_id
_entity_poly.type
_entity_poly.pdbx_seq_one_letter_code
_entity_poly.pdbx_strand_id
1 'polypeptide(L)' 'DEPPLSVKEGGLFKAGFNEELDQYLDASKNGKQWLAQLQAQERERTGIKSLKISFNKVFGYYIEITRANLSQFDPSAFGY' A
#
# COMPACT_ATOMS: atom_id res chain seq x y z
N ASP A 1 12.61 26.72 -10.99
CA ASP A 1 12.40 25.65 -9.99
C ASP A 1 13.46 25.71 -8.92
N GLU A 2 13.06 26.19 -7.75
CA GLU A 2 13.88 26.16 -6.54
C GLU A 2 13.93 24.74 -5.99
N PRO A 3 15.12 24.21 -5.68
CA PRO A 3 15.25 22.90 -5.08
C PRO A 3 14.74 22.92 -3.63
N PRO A 4 14.08 21.84 -3.16
CA PRO A 4 13.61 21.75 -1.79
C PRO A 4 14.77 21.74 -0.79
N LEU A 5 14.56 22.39 0.36
CA LEU A 5 15.56 22.64 1.41
C LEU A 5 16.05 21.35 2.12
N SER A 6 15.45 20.20 1.84
CA SER A 6 15.67 18.96 2.57
C SER A 6 15.76 17.76 1.63
N VAL A 7 16.86 17.00 1.75
CA VAL A 7 17.08 15.71 1.07
C VAL A 7 15.97 14.69 1.41
N LYS A 8 15.23 14.90 2.50
CA LYS A 8 14.15 14.01 2.97
C LYS A 8 12.78 14.33 2.35
N GLU A 9 12.58 15.50 1.75
CA GLU A 9 11.27 15.91 1.22
C GLU A 9 11.00 15.41 -0.20
N GLY A 10 11.97 14.76 -0.83
CA GLY A 10 11.84 14.28 -2.21
C GLY A 10 11.76 15.42 -3.22
N GLY A 11 11.74 15.08 -4.51
CA GLY A 11 11.73 16.09 -5.59
C GLY A 11 13.10 16.67 -5.96
N LEU A 12 14.20 16.16 -5.39
CA LEU A 12 15.55 16.62 -5.68
C LEU A 12 16.06 16.23 -7.08
N PHE A 13 15.44 15.21 -7.69
CA PHE A 13 15.85 14.66 -8.98
C PHE A 13 14.73 14.79 -10.01
N LYS A 14 15.07 15.27 -11.22
CA LYS A 14 14.16 15.27 -12.37
C LYS A 14 13.96 13.84 -12.87
N ALA A 15 12.73 13.51 -13.28
CA ALA A 15 12.45 12.24 -13.96
C ALA A 15 13.33 12.13 -15.23
N GLY A 16 13.92 10.96 -15.45
CA GLY A 16 14.86 10.68 -16.54
C GLY A 16 16.32 11.05 -16.23
N PHE A 17 16.65 11.48 -15.00
CA PHE A 17 18.03 11.76 -14.60
C PHE A 17 18.82 10.48 -14.26
N ASN A 18 18.15 9.47 -13.71
CA ASN A 18 18.76 8.19 -13.36
C ASN A 18 17.68 7.08 -13.36
N GLU A 19 17.84 6.10 -14.25
CA GLU A 19 16.84 5.04 -14.45
C GLU A 19 16.62 4.17 -13.21
N GLU A 20 17.66 3.91 -12.42
CA GLU A 20 17.57 3.10 -11.21
C GLU A 20 16.80 3.84 -10.10
N LEU A 21 17.07 5.13 -9.95
CA LEU A 21 16.34 6.01 -9.05
C LEU A 21 14.88 6.17 -9.47
N ASP A 22 14.62 6.31 -10.77
CA ASP A 22 13.27 6.39 -11.31
C ASP A 22 12.50 5.08 -11.08
N GLN A 23 13.15 3.92 -11.18
CA GLN A 23 12.56 2.62 -10.82
C GLN A 23 12.20 2.55 -9.33
N TYR A 24 13.06 3.03 -8.42
CA TYR A 24 12.72 3.05 -6.99
C TYR A 24 11.60 4.05 -6.67
N LEU A 25 11.58 5.20 -7.35
CA LEU A 25 10.50 6.20 -7.25
C LEU A 25 9.18 5.66 -7.79
N ASP A 26 9.23 4.95 -8.91
CA ASP A 26 8.10 4.28 -9.54
C ASP A 26 7.59 3.14 -8.66
N ALA A 27 8.46 2.28 -8.10
CA ALA A 27 8.07 1.25 -7.14
C ALA A 27 7.43 1.84 -5.87
N SER A 28 7.95 2.97 -5.38
CA SER A 28 7.39 3.69 -4.23
C SER A 28 6.03 4.33 -4.54
N LYS A 29 5.87 4.90 -5.74
CA LYS A 29 4.59 5.47 -6.22
C LYS A 29 3.55 4.38 -6.54
N ASN A 30 3.96 3.34 -7.25
CA ASN A 30 3.12 2.21 -7.65
C ASN A 30 2.80 1.28 -6.48
N GLY A 31 3.61 1.28 -5.41
CA GLY A 31 3.29 0.54 -4.19
C GLY A 31 1.95 0.96 -3.59
N LYS A 32 1.63 2.27 -3.59
CA LYS A 32 0.31 2.76 -3.13
C LYS A 32 -0.83 2.31 -4.04
N GLN A 33 -0.61 2.34 -5.36
CA GLN A 33 -1.62 1.93 -6.33
C GLN A 33 -1.86 0.42 -6.29
N TRP A 34 -0.80 -0.36 -6.16
CA TRP A 34 -0.84 -1.81 -5.97
C TRP A 34 -1.59 -2.18 -4.69
N LEU A 35 -1.29 -1.52 -3.56
CA LEU A 35 -2.02 -1.72 -2.30
C LEU A 35 -3.51 -1.38 -2.43
N ALA A 36 -3.84 -0.32 -3.16
CA ALA A 36 -5.23 0.07 -3.40
C ALA A 36 -5.98 -0.97 -4.24
N GLN A 37 -5.34 -1.51 -5.29
CA GLN A 37 -5.88 -2.58 -6.12
C GLN A 37 -6.05 -3.88 -5.33
N LEU A 38 -5.03 -4.28 -4.56
CA LEU A 38 -5.08 -5.46 -3.69
C LEU A 38 -6.22 -5.34 -2.67
N GLN A 39 -6.38 -4.16 -2.06
CA GLN A 39 -7.50 -3.92 -1.13
C GLN A 39 -8.85 -4.04 -1.82
N ALA A 40 -9.00 -3.53 -3.05
CA ALA A 40 -10.25 -3.65 -3.80
C ALA A 40 -10.56 -5.12 -4.12
N GLN A 41 -9.55 -5.86 -4.61
CA GLN A 41 -9.66 -7.28 -4.91
C GLN A 41 -10.05 -8.10 -3.66
N GLU A 42 -9.45 -7.82 -2.51
CA GLU A 42 -9.80 -8.53 -1.27
C GLU A 42 -11.19 -8.17 -0.75
N ARG A 43 -11.65 -6.93 -0.94
CA ARG A 43 -13.05 -6.57 -0.62
C ARG A 43 -14.04 -7.34 -1.47
N GLU A 44 -13.74 -7.54 -2.75
CA GLU A 44 -14.57 -8.34 -3.64
C GLU A 44 -14.53 -9.82 -3.27
N ARG A 45 -13.33 -10.35 -3.03
CA ARG A 45 -13.10 -11.75 -2.68
C ARG A 45 -13.77 -12.15 -1.36
N THR A 46 -13.68 -11.29 -0.34
CA THR A 46 -14.20 -11.55 1.01
C THR A 46 -15.62 -11.03 1.23
N GLY A 47 -16.11 -10.12 0.37
CA GLY A 47 -17.37 -9.39 0.57
C GLY A 47 -17.31 -8.29 1.64
N ILE A 48 -16.18 -8.13 2.34
CA ILE A 48 -16.04 -7.20 3.46
C ILE A 48 -15.64 -5.82 2.95
N LYS A 49 -16.63 -4.95 2.71
CA LYS A 49 -16.40 -3.57 2.23
C LYS A 49 -15.49 -2.73 3.13
N SER A 50 -15.48 -3.01 4.43
CA SER A 50 -14.66 -2.29 5.41
C SER A 50 -13.22 -2.78 5.50
N LEU A 51 -12.83 -3.82 4.75
CA LEU A 51 -11.48 -4.38 4.77
C LEU A 51 -10.47 -3.32 4.34
N LYS A 52 -9.36 -3.23 5.06
CA LYS A 52 -8.24 -2.32 4.73
C LYS A 52 -6.92 -3.07 4.73
N ILE A 53 -6.00 -2.63 3.87
CA ILE A 53 -4.61 -3.05 3.93
C ILE A 53 -3.82 -1.90 4.54
N SER A 54 -3.21 -2.16 5.69
CA SER A 54 -2.53 -1.16 6.50
C SER A 54 -1.07 -1.59 6.74
N PHE A 55 -0.22 -0.62 7.04
CA PHE A 55 1.19 -0.87 7.37
C PHE A 55 1.56 -0.18 8.67
N ASN A 56 2.30 -0.89 9.53
CA ASN A 56 3.05 -0.24 10.60
C ASN A 56 4.45 -0.87 10.73
N LYS A 57 5.34 -0.19 11.44
CA LYS A 57 6.75 -0.60 11.55
C LYS A 57 6.98 -1.89 12.36
N VAL A 58 6.01 -2.31 13.16
CA VAL A 58 6.14 -3.46 14.07
C VAL A 58 5.69 -4.75 13.39
N PHE A 59 4.55 -4.69 12.68
CA PHE A 59 3.88 -5.84 12.09
C PHE A 59 4.04 -5.92 10.57
N GLY A 60 4.60 -4.88 9.93
CA GLY A 60 4.63 -4.80 8.47
C GLY A 60 3.25 -4.52 7.90
N TYR A 61 2.95 -5.12 6.74
CA TYR A 61 1.64 -5.03 6.10
C TYR A 61 0.67 -6.03 6.71
N TYR A 62 -0.56 -5.61 6.95
CA TYR A 62 -1.62 -6.45 7.51
C TYR A 62 -2.98 -6.07 6.95
N ILE A 63 -3.91 -7.03 7.01
CA ILE A 63 -5.31 -6.85 6.66
C ILE A 63 -6.09 -6.51 7.93
N GLU A 64 -6.81 -5.40 7.90
CA GLU A 64 -7.65 -4.93 8.99
C GLU A 64 -9.12 -5.21 8.64
N ILE A 65 -9.82 -5.88 9.56
CA ILE A 65 -11.24 -6.20 9.47
C ILE A 65 -11.92 -5.68 10.74
N THR A 66 -13.12 -5.14 10.60
CA THR A 66 -13.91 -4.65 11.74
C THR A 66 -14.44 -5.81 12.56
N ARG A 67 -14.54 -5.63 13.89
CA ARG A 67 -15.04 -6.68 14.80
C ARG A 67 -16.41 -7.22 14.43
N ALA A 68 -17.28 -6.37 13.85
CA ALA A 68 -18.62 -6.76 13.42
C ALA A 68 -18.62 -7.84 12.31
N ASN A 69 -17.57 -7.87 11.49
CA ASN A 69 -17.44 -8.84 10.39
C ASN A 69 -16.70 -10.12 10.80
N LEU A 70 -16.06 -10.15 11.97
CA LEU A 70 -15.31 -11.33 12.44
C LEU A 70 -16.20 -12.55 12.68
N SER A 71 -17.47 -12.35 13.05
CA SER A 71 -18.39 -13.46 13.31
C SER A 71 -18.78 -14.26 12.07
N GLN A 72 -18.63 -13.67 10.88
CA GLN A 72 -18.98 -14.27 9.59
C GLN A 72 -17.77 -14.42 8.67
N PHE A 73 -16.56 -14.15 9.17
CA PHE A 73 -15.33 -14.21 8.40
C PHE A 73 -14.43 -15.31 8.95
N ASP A 74 -14.12 -16.29 8.09
CA ASP A 74 -13.12 -17.32 8.36
C ASP A 74 -11.86 -17.01 7.54
N PRO A 75 -10.76 -16.56 8.20
CA PRO A 75 -9.50 -16.28 7.50
C PRO A 75 -8.92 -17.49 6.77
N SER A 76 -9.10 -18.70 7.32
CA SER A 76 -8.51 -19.92 6.76
C SER A 76 -9.11 -20.27 5.39
N ALA A 77 -10.37 -19.90 5.15
CA ALA A 77 -11.04 -20.07 3.86
C ALA A 77 -10.41 -19.24 2.73
N PHE A 78 -9.62 -18.22 3.05
CA PHE A 78 -8.98 -17.31 2.08
C PHE A 78 -7.45 -17.48 1.97
N GLY A 79 -6.88 -18.43 2.72
CA GLY A 79 -5.44 -18.75 2.72
C GLY A 79 -4.59 -17.83 3.58
N TYR A 80 -5.19 -17.23 4.61
CA TYR A 80 -4.50 -16.42 5.62
C TYR A 80 -3.99 -17.24 6.81
#